data_AF-A0A921HNN9-F1
#
_entry.id   AF-A0A921HNN9-F1
#
_cell.length_a   1.000
_cell.length_b   1.000
_cell.length_c   1.000
_cell.angle_alpha   90.00
_cell.angle_beta   90.00
_cell.angle_gamma   90.00
#
_symmetry.space_group_name_H-M   'P 1'
#
loop_
_entity.id
_entity.type
_entity.pdbx_description
1 polymer ?
#
loop_
_entity_poly.entity_id
_entity_poly.type
_entity_poly.pdbx_seq_one_letter_code
_entity_poly.pdbx_strand_id
1 'polypeptide(L)'
;MINTKSPKFRQFLDSIHAEIESKKRRTQNDDTSYVTENRLLKLVMEKPHLGPRAWCNIMGERYGCSLDIDTVISVLRSTYPRLNTPGDRDKILPLVKEAADAFIKGLNSGKAEDYKDFRKKRNAIFNSGKSFPRLICLMIFHRCPEMNALGDGNTVENFRDALSKYVMYGLSDALADYCGDVKANTAAQQSGKKDKTNTIELQQRITHLEAALERANMMLQDLQDEFDEQLSETKIQEMTVFFAKLNSDKYGCILDLLLQVRKGINQLKKQHVALPPEISGLFILIQKMTQFVIDNHIDPIMKPGSRRMIKAGEAELCDYEGSPFMDKNEEKQIEVFSPGWVYKDKDIRISRPRIKEVTKDE
;
A
#
# COMPACT_ATOMS: atom_id res chain seq x y z
N MET A 1 -0.57 21.99 26.45
CA MET A 1 -1.70 22.50 25.66
C MET A 1 -1.15 23.61 24.79
N ILE A 2 -1.25 23.44 23.48
CA ILE A 2 -0.74 24.41 22.51
C ILE A 2 -1.62 25.66 22.56
N ASN A 3 -1.01 26.84 22.62
CA ASN A 3 -1.78 28.09 22.61
C ASN A 3 -2.27 28.38 21.19
N THR A 4 -3.41 27.79 20.82
CA THR A 4 -4.06 27.91 19.51
C THR A 4 -4.47 29.34 19.14
N LYS A 5 -4.51 30.26 20.12
CA LYS A 5 -4.83 31.68 19.91
C LYS A 5 -3.59 32.54 19.69
N SER A 6 -2.38 31.98 19.82
CA SER A 6 -1.13 32.70 19.57
C SER A 6 -1.02 33.13 18.10
N PRO A 7 -0.70 34.40 17.79
CA PRO A 7 -0.45 34.85 16.41
C PRO A 7 0.65 34.03 15.73
N LYS A 8 1.68 33.65 16.50
CA LYS A 8 2.81 32.85 16.05
C LYS A 8 2.40 31.43 15.66
N PHE A 9 1.47 30.83 16.39
CA PHE A 9 0.94 29.51 16.07
C PHE A 9 0.00 29.55 14.86
N ARG A 10 -0.80 30.61 14.70
CA ARG A 10 -1.61 30.82 13.49
C ARG A 10 -0.75 30.96 12.25
N GLN A 11 0.31 31.77 12.29
CA GLN A 11 1.24 31.90 11.17
C GLN A 11 1.91 30.56 10.80
N PHE A 12 2.26 29.76 11.80
CA PHE A 12 2.77 28.40 11.61
C PHE A 12 1.74 27.50 10.90
N LEU A 13 0.48 27.51 11.37
CA LEU A 13 -0.61 26.75 10.75
C LEU A 13 -0.89 27.20 9.31
N ASP A 14 -0.95 28.51 9.05
CA ASP A 14 -1.20 29.07 7.72
C ASP A 14 -0.09 28.67 6.72
N SER A 15 1.17 28.65 7.19
CA SER A 15 2.31 28.20 6.39
C SER A 15 2.18 26.73 5.98
N ILE A 16 1.81 25.86 6.93
CA ILE A 16 1.61 24.43 6.67
C ILE A 16 0.40 24.19 5.78
N HIS A 17 -0.69 24.91 6.00
CA HIS A 17 -1.90 24.81 5.18
C HIS A 17 -1.60 25.18 3.72
N ALA A 18 -0.89 26.29 3.49
CA ALA A 18 -0.46 26.67 2.14
C ALA A 18 0.44 25.60 1.48
N GLU A 19 1.35 25.01 2.27
CA GLU A 19 2.26 23.96 1.83
C GLU A 19 1.52 22.65 1.47
N ILE A 20 0.43 22.33 2.17
CA ILE A 20 -0.42 21.16 1.90
C ILE A 20 -1.36 21.41 0.71
N GLU A 21 -2.03 22.56 0.66
CA GLU A 21 -2.93 22.92 -0.43
C GLU A 21 -2.20 23.06 -1.78
N SER A 22 -0.96 23.59 -1.78
CA SER A 22 -0.14 23.64 -3.00
C SER A 22 0.15 22.26 -3.59
N LYS A 23 0.26 21.22 -2.74
CA LYS A 23 0.49 19.83 -3.15
C LYS A 23 -0.79 19.10 -3.51
N LYS A 24 -1.91 19.39 -2.82
CA LYS A 24 -3.25 18.88 -3.14
C LYS A 24 -3.67 19.20 -4.57
N ARG A 25 -3.34 20.39 -5.07
CA ARG A 25 -3.62 20.77 -6.47
C ARG A 25 -2.97 19.83 -7.50
N ARG A 26 -1.97 19.05 -7.11
CA ARG A 26 -1.26 18.09 -7.97
C ARG A 26 -1.87 16.68 -7.93
N THR A 27 -2.85 16.42 -7.07
CA THR A 27 -3.50 15.11 -6.87
C THR A 27 -4.97 15.14 -7.33
N GLN A 28 -5.28 15.75 -8.48
CA GLN A 28 -6.68 15.99 -8.93
C GLN A 28 -7.56 14.74 -9.08
N ASN A 29 -7.02 13.52 -8.93
CA ASN A 29 -7.82 12.33 -8.74
C ASN A 29 -7.96 12.05 -7.25
N ASP A 30 -9.19 12.20 -6.71
CA ASP A 30 -9.57 11.68 -5.41
C ASP A 30 -9.48 10.14 -5.45
N ASP A 31 -8.26 9.63 -5.38
CA ASP A 31 -8.00 8.20 -5.38
C ASP A 31 -8.40 7.66 -4.01
N THR A 32 -9.65 7.20 -3.92
CA THR A 32 -10.24 6.57 -2.73
C THR A 32 -9.38 5.44 -2.16
N SER A 33 -8.47 4.88 -2.97
CA SER A 33 -7.48 3.89 -2.54
C SER A 33 -6.54 4.45 -1.46
N TYR A 34 -5.89 5.60 -1.69
CA TYR A 34 -4.92 6.16 -0.74
C TYR A 34 -5.55 6.59 0.58
N VAL A 35 -6.78 7.11 0.52
CA VAL A 35 -7.58 7.43 1.71
C VAL A 35 -7.78 6.20 2.57
N THR A 36 -8.19 5.11 1.92
CA THR A 36 -8.48 3.84 2.58
C THR A 36 -7.21 3.23 3.18
N GLU A 37 -6.10 3.24 2.44
CA GLU A 37 -4.78 2.82 2.94
C GLU A 37 -4.33 3.66 4.15
N ASN A 38 -4.41 4.99 4.05
CA ASN A 38 -3.95 5.90 5.10
C ASN A 38 -4.78 5.77 6.37
N ARG A 39 -6.09 5.54 6.24
CA ARG A 39 -6.98 5.23 7.37
C ARG A 39 -6.63 3.90 8.02
N LEU A 40 -6.33 2.87 7.22
CA LEU A 40 -5.84 1.59 7.72
C LEU A 40 -4.52 1.78 8.49
N LEU A 41 -3.55 2.50 7.93
CA LEU A 41 -2.27 2.78 8.60
C LEU A 41 -2.48 3.53 9.94
N LYS A 42 -3.39 4.50 10.00
CA LYS A 42 -3.78 5.15 11.27
C LYS A 42 -4.30 4.15 12.30
N LEU A 43 -5.16 3.21 11.90
CA LEU A 43 -5.66 2.16 12.80
C LEU A 43 -4.56 1.21 13.27
N VAL A 44 -3.62 0.85 12.38
CA VAL A 44 -2.46 0.01 12.73
C VAL A 44 -1.60 0.72 13.79
N MET A 45 -1.41 2.05 13.66
CA MET A 45 -0.67 2.85 14.64
C MET A 45 -1.42 3.01 15.96
N GLU A 46 -2.75 3.16 15.94
CA GLU A 46 -3.58 3.28 17.14
C GLU A 46 -3.68 1.96 17.92
N LYS A 47 -3.82 0.84 17.20
CA LYS A 47 -4.04 -0.50 17.75
C LYS A 47 -3.09 -1.53 17.12
N PRO A 48 -1.78 -1.47 17.45
CA PRO A 48 -0.76 -2.28 16.79
C PRO A 48 -0.80 -3.78 17.12
N HIS A 49 -1.41 -4.14 18.25
CA HIS A 49 -1.56 -5.51 18.73
C HIS A 49 -2.67 -6.29 18.01
N LEU A 50 -3.51 -5.61 17.24
CA LEU A 50 -4.60 -6.24 16.50
C LEU A 50 -4.10 -6.89 15.20
N GLY A 51 -4.90 -7.82 14.67
CA GLY A 51 -4.66 -8.47 13.39
C GLY A 51 -5.58 -7.94 12.27
N PRO A 52 -5.32 -8.33 11.01
CA PRO A 52 -6.07 -7.89 9.83
C PRO A 52 -7.60 -7.94 9.98
N ARG A 53 -8.13 -9.05 10.50
CA ARG A 53 -9.58 -9.22 10.72
C ARG A 53 -10.18 -8.17 11.66
N ALA A 54 -9.47 -7.84 12.74
CA ALA A 54 -9.96 -6.84 13.69
C ALA A 54 -9.92 -5.43 13.09
N TRP A 55 -8.92 -5.13 12.26
CA TRP A 55 -8.86 -3.85 11.54
C TRP A 55 -9.93 -3.73 10.46
N CYS A 56 -10.28 -4.81 9.74
CA CYS A 56 -11.43 -4.82 8.82
C CYS A 56 -12.71 -4.38 9.52
N ASN A 57 -13.00 -4.96 10.69
CA ASN A 57 -14.21 -4.62 11.46
C ASN A 57 -14.21 -3.14 11.86
N ILE A 58 -13.08 -2.64 12.39
CA ILE A 58 -12.97 -1.24 12.81
C ILE A 58 -13.05 -0.28 11.62
N MET A 59 -12.50 -0.65 10.45
CA MET A 59 -12.63 0.13 9.22
C MET A 59 -14.09 0.28 8.79
N GLY A 60 -14.86 -0.82 8.87
CA GLY A 60 -16.29 -0.81 8.59
C GLY A 60 -17.07 0.07 9.57
N GLU A 61 -16.82 -0.09 10.87
CA GLU A 61 -17.51 0.68 11.92
C GLU A 61 -17.18 2.18 11.91
N ARG A 62 -15.90 2.54 11.73
CA ARG A 62 -15.43 3.92 11.87
C ARG A 62 -15.52 4.73 10.58
N TYR A 63 -15.31 4.09 9.44
CA TYR A 63 -15.20 4.80 8.15
C TYR A 63 -16.24 4.34 7.12
N GLY A 64 -17.10 3.36 7.43
CA GLY A 64 -18.09 2.82 6.50
C GLY A 64 -17.48 2.03 5.34
N CYS A 65 -16.20 1.66 5.42
CA CYS A 65 -15.48 0.94 4.37
C CYS A 65 -15.50 -0.56 4.64
N SER A 66 -16.20 -1.34 3.81
CA SER A 66 -16.16 -2.80 3.83
C SER A 66 -14.90 -3.30 3.13
N LEU A 67 -13.85 -3.60 3.91
CA LEU A 67 -12.62 -4.22 3.41
C LEU A 67 -12.59 -5.71 3.76
N ASP A 68 -12.21 -6.55 2.78
CA ASP A 68 -11.90 -7.94 3.06
C ASP A 68 -10.50 -8.10 3.70
N ILE A 69 -10.26 -9.26 4.31
CA ILE A 69 -9.00 -9.57 5.01
C ILE A 69 -7.83 -9.60 4.01
N ASP A 70 -8.06 -10.14 2.81
CA ASP A 70 -7.04 -10.32 1.78
C ASP A 70 -6.54 -8.94 1.26
N THR A 71 -7.42 -7.95 1.18
CA THR A 71 -7.16 -6.56 0.79
C THR A 71 -6.36 -5.84 1.87
N VAL A 72 -6.71 -6.01 3.15
CA VAL A 72 -5.91 -5.45 4.26
C VAL A 72 -4.50 -6.02 4.26
N ILE A 73 -4.36 -7.33 4.05
CA ILE A 73 -3.05 -7.97 3.94
C ILE A 73 -2.30 -7.47 2.71
N SER A 74 -2.98 -7.30 1.58
CA SER A 74 -2.39 -6.79 0.34
C SER A 74 -1.84 -5.37 0.53
N VAL A 75 -2.64 -4.45 1.10
CA VAL A 75 -2.20 -3.08 1.41
C VAL A 75 -1.00 -3.09 2.37
N LEU A 76 -1.02 -3.92 3.41
CA LEU A 76 0.12 -4.01 4.31
C LEU A 76 1.35 -4.61 3.65
N ARG A 77 1.21 -5.53 2.70
CA ARG A 77 2.33 -6.11 1.96
C ARG A 77 2.91 -5.17 0.91
N SER A 78 2.07 -4.41 0.20
CA SER A 78 2.50 -3.48 -0.84
C SER A 78 3.06 -2.20 -0.25
N THR A 79 2.32 -1.56 0.66
CA THR A 79 2.66 -0.22 1.15
C THR A 79 3.71 -0.23 2.25
N TYR A 80 3.57 -1.13 3.23
CA TYR A 80 4.50 -1.22 4.37
C TYR A 80 4.65 -2.66 4.87
N PRO A 81 5.38 -3.54 4.16
CA PRO A 81 5.47 -4.98 4.49
C PRO A 81 5.84 -5.28 5.94
N ARG A 82 6.58 -4.37 6.58
CA ARG A 82 7.01 -4.45 7.98
C ARG A 82 5.96 -4.06 9.01
N LEU A 83 4.80 -3.59 8.58
CA LEU A 83 3.65 -3.43 9.47
C LEU A 83 2.75 -4.67 9.42
N ASN A 84 3.09 -5.70 8.64
CA ASN A 84 2.31 -6.93 8.61
C ASN A 84 2.59 -7.84 9.82
N THR A 85 3.80 -7.82 10.38
CA THR A 85 4.16 -8.67 11.54
C THR A 85 4.21 -7.87 12.85
N PRO A 86 3.75 -8.44 13.99
CA PRO A 86 3.85 -7.76 15.29
C PRO A 86 5.29 -7.37 15.67
N GLY A 87 6.26 -8.25 15.44
CA GLY A 87 7.66 -7.99 15.80
C GLY A 87 8.32 -6.85 15.01
N ASP A 88 7.88 -6.58 13.78
CA ASP A 88 8.36 -5.42 13.03
C ASP A 88 7.63 -4.13 13.43
N ARG A 89 6.34 -4.21 13.80
CA ARG A 89 5.60 -3.08 14.39
C ARG A 89 6.26 -2.60 15.68
N ASP A 90 6.68 -3.51 16.54
CA ASP A 90 7.37 -3.20 17.80
C ASP A 90 8.72 -2.50 17.59
N LYS A 91 9.32 -2.61 16.40
CA LYS A 91 10.55 -1.88 16.04
C LYS A 91 10.26 -0.52 15.41
N ILE A 92 9.27 -0.43 14.54
CA ILE A 92 9.02 0.77 13.71
C ILE A 92 8.15 1.79 14.44
N LEU A 93 7.04 1.34 15.03
CA LEU A 93 6.04 2.25 15.60
C LEU A 93 6.58 3.09 16.77
N PRO A 94 7.46 2.58 17.65
CA PRO A 94 8.10 3.42 18.65
C PRO A 94 8.93 4.55 18.04
N LEU A 95 9.69 4.30 16.96
CA LEU A 95 10.48 5.33 16.29
C LEU A 95 9.60 6.42 15.68
N VAL A 96 8.51 6.02 15.01
CA VAL A 96 7.49 6.94 14.47
C VAL A 96 6.90 7.79 15.60
N LYS A 97 6.53 7.14 16.70
CA LYS A 97 5.92 7.77 17.86
C LYS A 97 6.85 8.78 18.52
N GLU A 98 8.13 8.42 18.72
CA GLU A 98 9.15 9.30 19.30
C GLU A 98 9.41 10.53 18.44
N ALA A 99 9.44 10.39 17.11
CA ALA A 99 9.59 11.51 16.19
C ALA A 99 8.37 12.45 16.26
N ALA A 100 7.15 11.90 16.26
CA ALA A 100 5.93 12.69 16.41
C ALA A 100 5.83 13.37 17.78
N ASP A 101 6.21 12.70 18.86
CA ASP A 101 6.26 13.28 20.21
C ASP A 101 7.27 14.42 20.30
N ALA A 102 8.44 14.28 19.69
CA ALA A 102 9.43 15.36 19.63
C ALA A 102 8.91 16.57 18.85
N PHE A 103 8.18 16.35 17.76
CA PHE A 103 7.52 17.43 17.01
C PHE A 103 6.49 18.18 17.88
N ILE A 104 5.59 17.44 18.54
CA ILE A 104 4.56 18.01 19.41
C ILE A 104 5.20 18.74 20.60
N LYS A 105 6.30 18.21 21.15
CA LYS A 105 7.07 18.87 22.20
C LYS A 105 7.65 20.20 21.71
N GLY A 106 8.22 20.24 20.51
CA GLY A 106 8.70 21.46 19.86
C GLY A 106 7.60 22.51 19.69
N LEU A 107 6.39 22.10 19.30
CA LEU A 107 5.23 23.01 19.21
C LEU A 107 4.79 23.58 20.56
N ASN A 108 4.80 22.76 21.60
CA ASN A 108 4.42 23.20 22.95
C ASN A 108 5.47 24.13 23.57
N SER A 109 6.75 23.87 23.36
CA SER A 109 7.83 24.64 23.99
C SER A 109 8.24 25.87 23.19
N GLY A 110 8.16 25.82 21.85
CA GLY A 110 8.67 26.84 20.95
C GLY A 110 10.19 27.07 21.06
N LYS A 111 10.95 26.08 21.57
CA LYS A 111 12.40 26.18 21.80
C LYS A 111 13.20 25.52 20.69
N ALA A 112 14.29 26.16 20.27
CA ALA A 112 15.22 25.63 19.25
C ALA A 112 15.80 24.24 19.61
N GLU A 113 16.08 23.97 20.88
CA GLU A 113 16.61 22.67 21.32
C GLU A 113 15.62 21.52 21.11
N ASP A 114 14.32 21.76 21.28
CA ASP A 114 13.30 20.75 21.03
C ASP A 114 13.11 20.51 19.52
N TYR A 115 13.29 21.53 18.68
CA TYR A 115 13.36 21.36 17.23
C TYR A 115 14.57 20.52 16.81
N LYS A 116 15.76 20.76 17.39
CA LYS A 116 16.97 19.96 17.11
C LYS A 116 16.78 18.49 17.48
N ASP A 117 16.11 18.20 18.61
CA ASP A 117 15.75 16.82 19.00
C ASP A 117 14.83 16.15 17.97
N PHE A 118 13.77 16.85 17.54
CA PHE A 118 12.90 16.39 16.46
C PHE A 118 13.70 16.12 15.17
N ARG A 119 14.53 17.07 14.74
CA ARG A 119 15.34 16.96 13.52
C ARG A 119 16.28 15.76 13.59
N LYS A 120 16.90 15.51 14.75
CA LYS A 120 17.77 14.34 14.98
C LYS A 120 17.00 13.02 14.84
N LYS A 121 15.85 12.89 15.52
CA LYS A 121 15.00 11.68 15.45
C LYS A 121 14.47 11.43 14.04
N ARG A 122 14.00 12.47 13.36
CA ARG A 122 13.57 12.39 11.96
C ARG A 122 14.72 11.94 11.05
N ASN A 123 15.89 12.56 11.15
CA ASN A 123 17.04 12.22 10.31
C ASN A 123 17.54 10.79 10.56
N ALA A 124 17.45 10.29 11.80
CA ALA A 124 17.78 8.89 12.11
C ALA A 124 16.88 7.92 11.34
N ILE A 125 15.59 8.23 11.20
CA ILE A 125 14.65 7.45 10.39
C ILE A 125 14.99 7.57 8.90
N PHE A 126 15.23 8.79 8.41
CA PHE A 126 15.48 9.03 6.98
C PHE A 126 16.78 8.39 6.50
N ASN A 127 17.81 8.35 7.36
CA ASN A 127 19.12 7.80 7.03
C ASN A 127 19.20 6.27 7.22
N SER A 128 18.17 5.62 7.79
CA SER A 128 18.16 4.18 8.04
C SER A 128 18.02 3.32 6.77
N GLY A 129 18.04 3.95 5.59
CA GLY A 129 17.79 3.33 4.28
C GLY A 129 16.32 2.95 4.04
N LYS A 130 15.44 3.20 5.03
CA LYS A 130 14.07 2.69 5.10
C LYS A 130 13.17 3.72 5.78
N SER A 131 13.08 4.88 5.13
CA SER A 131 12.35 6.06 5.61
C SER A 131 10.84 5.86 5.50
N PHE A 132 10.08 6.29 6.51
CA PHE A 132 8.62 6.23 6.54
C PHE A 132 8.01 7.61 6.87
N PRO A 133 8.22 8.63 6.02
CA PRO A 133 7.74 10.00 6.27
C PRO A 133 6.21 10.09 6.33
N ARG A 134 5.51 9.24 5.56
CA ARG A 134 4.05 9.11 5.57
C ARG A 134 3.53 8.72 6.96
N LEU A 135 4.13 7.73 7.62
CA LEU A 135 3.74 7.32 8.98
C LEU A 135 3.95 8.44 10.00
N ILE A 136 5.05 9.19 9.91
CA ILE A 136 5.32 10.33 10.81
C ILE A 136 4.26 11.42 10.60
N CYS A 137 3.96 11.78 9.36
CA CYS A 137 2.93 12.78 9.04
C CYS A 137 1.57 12.36 9.60
N LEU A 138 1.12 11.13 9.30
CA LEU A 138 -0.16 10.61 9.79
C LEU A 138 -0.21 10.60 11.33
N MET A 139 0.88 10.23 12.00
CA MET A 139 0.97 10.22 13.46
C MET A 139 0.89 11.64 14.06
N ILE A 140 1.55 12.63 13.45
CA ILE A 140 1.47 14.03 13.90
C ILE A 140 0.03 14.55 13.82
N PHE A 141 -0.63 14.38 12.66
CA PHE A 141 -2.01 14.82 12.48
C PHE A 141 -3.03 14.05 13.33
N HIS A 142 -2.74 12.79 13.66
CA HIS A 142 -3.58 12.01 14.57
C HIS A 142 -3.44 12.44 16.04
N ARG A 143 -2.21 12.72 16.49
CA ARG A 143 -1.93 13.03 17.91
C ARG A 143 -2.02 14.51 18.27
N CYS A 144 -2.05 15.39 17.29
CA CYS A 144 -2.15 16.84 17.47
C CYS A 144 -3.37 17.38 16.72
N PRO A 145 -4.59 17.30 17.29
CA PRO A 145 -5.81 17.78 16.64
C PRO A 145 -5.75 19.26 16.25
N GLU A 146 -4.95 20.06 16.97
CA GLU A 146 -4.73 21.48 16.67
C GLU A 146 -4.11 21.70 15.28
N MET A 147 -3.34 20.74 14.75
CA MET A 147 -2.80 20.77 13.39
C MET A 147 -3.89 20.63 12.33
N ASN A 148 -5.03 20.04 12.68
CA ASN A 148 -6.16 19.81 11.77
C ASN A 148 -7.21 20.92 11.85
N ALA A 149 -6.90 22.07 12.47
CA ALA A 149 -7.84 23.19 12.60
C ALA A 149 -8.36 23.73 11.25
N LEU A 150 -7.55 23.62 10.18
CA LEU A 150 -7.88 24.04 8.82
C LEU A 150 -8.33 22.88 7.91
N GLY A 151 -8.53 21.67 8.45
CA GLY A 151 -8.99 20.50 7.70
C GLY A 151 -7.91 19.74 6.93
N ASP A 152 -6.64 20.08 7.13
CA ASP A 152 -5.49 19.49 6.44
C ASP A 152 -5.31 17.99 6.66
N GLY A 153 -5.80 17.45 7.78
CA GLY A 153 -5.72 16.04 8.12
C GLY A 153 -6.41 15.13 7.11
N ASN A 154 -7.50 15.60 6.48
CA ASN A 154 -8.17 14.88 5.40
C ASN A 154 -7.35 14.94 4.10
N THR A 155 -6.76 16.09 3.80
CA THR A 155 -5.88 16.25 2.63
C THR A 155 -4.63 15.37 2.75
N VAL A 156 -4.05 15.24 3.94
CA VAL A 156 -2.90 14.36 4.20
C VAL A 156 -3.25 12.88 4.02
N GLU A 157 -4.52 12.48 4.22
CA GLU A 157 -4.98 11.13 3.88
C GLU A 157 -4.98 10.84 2.38
N ASN A 158 -4.88 11.85 1.51
CA ASN A 158 -4.77 11.65 0.06
C ASN A 158 -3.31 11.52 -0.42
N PHE A 159 -2.32 11.66 0.47
CA PHE A 159 -0.91 11.66 0.08
C PHE A 159 -0.25 10.28 0.27
N ARG A 160 0.48 9.83 -0.77
CA ARG A 160 1.40 8.69 -0.71
C ARG A 160 2.80 9.16 -0.24
N ASP A 161 3.84 8.36 -0.47
CA ASP A 161 5.14 8.53 0.18
C ASP A 161 5.94 9.72 -0.33
N ALA A 162 5.97 9.99 -1.64
CA ALA A 162 6.69 11.13 -2.19
C ALA A 162 6.10 12.44 -1.64
N LEU A 163 4.80 12.68 -1.79
CA LEU A 163 4.15 13.88 -1.26
C LEU A 163 4.32 14.01 0.25
N SER A 164 4.17 12.91 1.00
CA SER A 164 4.37 12.92 2.46
C SER A 164 5.79 13.29 2.87
N LYS A 165 6.82 12.87 2.12
CA LYS A 165 8.22 13.25 2.33
C LYS A 165 8.39 14.77 2.22
N TYR A 166 7.82 15.40 1.20
CA TYR A 166 7.92 16.85 1.01
C TYR A 166 7.04 17.64 1.99
N VAL A 167 5.87 17.12 2.38
CA VAL A 167 5.09 17.68 3.49
C VAL A 167 5.90 17.63 4.79
N MET A 168 6.62 16.54 5.07
CA MET A 168 7.47 16.42 6.25
C MET A 168 8.62 17.44 6.26
N TYR A 169 9.20 17.76 5.09
CA TYR A 169 10.17 18.85 4.99
C TYR A 169 9.51 20.20 5.29
N GLY A 170 8.34 20.49 4.72
CA GLY A 170 7.59 21.72 5.02
C GLY A 170 7.22 21.86 6.50
N LEU A 171 6.75 20.78 7.14
CA LEU A 171 6.48 20.72 8.58
C LEU A 171 7.74 21.01 9.42
N SER A 172 8.88 20.50 8.99
CA SER A 172 10.16 20.76 9.67
C SER A 172 10.61 22.21 9.51
N ASP A 173 10.50 22.77 8.31
CA ASP A 173 10.90 24.14 8.02
C ASP A 173 10.00 25.11 8.81
N ALA A 174 8.69 24.89 8.80
CA ALA A 174 7.74 25.67 9.59
C ALA A 174 7.99 25.56 11.12
N LEU A 175 8.34 24.37 11.61
CA LEU A 175 8.70 24.19 13.03
C LEU A 175 10.01 24.90 13.39
N ALA A 176 10.99 24.92 12.48
CA ALA A 176 12.25 25.64 12.68
C ALA A 176 11.99 27.14 12.87
N ASP A 177 11.16 27.72 11.99
CA ASP A 177 10.76 29.12 12.06
C ASP A 177 9.96 29.41 13.34
N TYR A 178 9.02 28.52 13.70
CA TYR A 178 8.26 28.63 14.95
C TYR A 178 9.15 28.55 16.19
N CYS A 179 10.18 27.70 16.20
CA CYS A 179 11.10 27.57 17.32
C CYS A 179 12.23 28.63 17.33
N GLY A 180 12.27 29.51 16.33
CA GLY A 180 13.29 30.55 16.20
C GLY A 180 14.67 30.04 15.79
N ASP A 181 14.76 28.84 15.23
CA ASP A 181 16.01 28.24 14.73
C ASP A 181 16.26 28.62 13.25
N VAL A 182 16.03 29.90 12.92
CA VAL A 182 16.19 30.48 11.56
C VAL A 182 17.68 30.61 11.16
N LYS A 183 18.59 29.87 11.82
CA LYS A 183 20.06 29.98 11.64
C LYS A 183 20.75 28.66 11.29
N ALA A 184 20.08 27.76 10.58
CA ALA A 184 20.74 26.56 10.05
C ALA A 184 21.12 26.63 8.56
N ASN A 185 20.58 27.57 7.77
CA ASN A 185 20.91 27.73 6.34
C ASN A 185 21.50 29.12 5.96
N THR A 186 21.63 30.05 6.89
CA THR A 186 22.00 31.46 6.62
C THR A 186 23.28 31.92 7.32
N ALA A 187 24.03 31.01 7.95
CA ALA A 187 25.24 31.35 8.71
C ALA A 187 26.53 31.05 7.94
N ALA A 188 26.73 31.72 6.80
CA ALA A 188 28.06 31.96 6.27
C ALA A 188 28.13 33.39 5.74
N GLN A 189 28.98 34.18 6.39
CA GLN A 189 29.50 35.49 5.98
C GLN A 189 28.61 36.71 6.20
N GLN A 190 28.68 37.25 7.42
CA GLN A 190 28.56 38.69 7.65
C GLN A 190 29.96 39.28 7.92
N SER A 191 30.53 39.95 6.91
CA SER A 191 31.39 41.11 7.12
C SER A 191 31.43 42.00 5.87
N GLY A 192 30.88 43.22 5.98
CA GLY A 192 31.35 44.38 5.22
C GLY A 192 30.42 45.04 4.18
N LYS A 193 29.93 46.23 4.56
CA LYS A 193 29.59 47.44 3.76
C LYS A 193 28.28 47.47 2.92
N LYS A 194 27.55 48.57 3.14
CA LYS A 194 26.15 48.88 2.76
C LYS A 194 25.81 48.99 1.26
N ASP A 195 26.77 48.94 0.35
CA ASP A 195 26.51 48.85 -1.10
C ASP A 195 26.55 47.40 -1.65
N LYS A 196 27.11 46.46 -0.88
CA LYS A 196 27.06 45.02 -1.18
C LYS A 196 25.78 44.35 -0.69
N THR A 197 24.94 45.07 0.03
CA THR A 197 23.75 44.52 0.69
C THR A 197 22.73 44.01 -0.33
N ASN A 198 22.49 44.76 -1.43
CA ASN A 198 21.63 44.28 -2.52
C ASN A 198 22.21 43.06 -3.25
N THR A 199 23.51 43.05 -3.56
CA THR A 199 24.13 41.90 -4.26
C THR A 199 24.17 40.65 -3.38
N ILE A 200 24.44 40.80 -2.08
CA ILE A 200 24.43 39.69 -1.12
C ILE A 200 23.01 39.16 -0.92
N GLU A 201 22.01 40.03 -0.78
CA GLU A 201 20.59 39.64 -0.69
C GLU A 201 20.12 38.94 -1.97
N LEU A 202 20.50 39.43 -3.15
CA LEU A 202 20.23 38.79 -4.43
C LEU A 202 20.92 37.42 -4.54
N GLN A 203 22.18 37.31 -4.11
CA GLN A 203 22.91 36.04 -4.13
C GLN A 203 22.24 35.01 -3.20
N GLN A 204 21.85 35.44 -2.00
CA GLN A 204 21.10 34.59 -1.06
C GLN A 204 19.75 34.18 -1.63
N ARG A 205 19.07 35.08 -2.34
CA ARG A 205 17.81 34.77 -3.01
C ARG A 205 18.01 33.75 -4.13
N ILE A 206 19.06 33.90 -4.93
CA ILE A 206 19.41 32.94 -5.99
C ILE A 206 19.69 31.57 -5.37
N THR A 207 20.54 31.47 -4.35
CA THR A 207 20.85 30.18 -3.69
C THR A 207 19.60 29.54 -3.07
N HIS A 208 18.71 30.35 -2.48
CA HIS A 208 17.43 29.85 -1.96
C HIS A 208 16.51 29.34 -3.08
N LEU A 209 16.43 30.06 -4.20
CA LEU A 209 15.65 29.65 -5.36
C LEU A 209 16.22 28.41 -6.03
N GLU A 210 17.55 28.29 -6.15
CA GLU A 210 18.23 27.10 -6.65
C GLU A 210 17.96 25.89 -5.76
N ALA A 211 18.06 26.03 -4.43
CA ALA A 211 17.73 24.96 -3.49
C ALA A 211 16.24 24.58 -3.54
N ALA A 212 15.34 25.55 -3.76
CA ALA A 212 13.92 25.29 -3.94
C ALA A 212 13.63 24.57 -5.27
N LEU A 213 14.30 24.97 -6.35
CA LEU A 213 14.22 24.33 -7.66
C LEU A 213 14.72 22.89 -7.61
N GLU A 214 15.87 22.66 -6.97
CA GLU A 214 16.44 21.32 -6.81
C GLU A 214 15.50 20.40 -6.02
N ARG A 215 14.92 20.91 -4.93
CA ARG A 215 13.89 20.17 -4.16
C ARG A 215 12.65 19.88 -5.02
N ALA A 216 12.23 20.82 -5.85
CA ALA A 216 11.08 20.63 -6.74
C ALA A 216 11.37 19.61 -7.85
N ASN A 217 12.58 19.61 -8.44
CA ASN A 217 13.01 18.63 -9.43
C ASN A 217 13.10 17.23 -8.84
N MET A 218 13.72 17.09 -7.66
CA MET A 218 13.76 15.81 -6.94
C MET A 218 12.36 15.32 -6.58
N MET A 219 11.43 16.23 -6.25
CA MET A 219 10.03 15.87 -6.02
C MET A 219 9.35 15.38 -7.28
N LEU A 220 9.59 16.01 -8.43
CA LEU A 220 9.03 15.56 -9.70
C LEU A 220 9.56 14.18 -10.10
N GLN A 221 10.85 13.92 -9.87
CA GLN A 221 11.42 12.60 -10.12
C GLN A 221 10.84 11.55 -9.18
N ASP A 222 10.82 11.81 -7.86
CA ASP A 222 10.22 10.91 -6.87
C ASP A 222 8.75 10.60 -7.21
N LEU A 223 8.00 11.60 -7.72
CA LEU A 223 6.62 11.41 -8.17
C LEU A 223 6.52 10.59 -9.46
N GLN A 224 7.41 10.81 -10.44
CA GLN A 224 7.44 10.02 -11.68
C GLN A 224 7.70 8.55 -11.38
N ASP A 225 8.70 8.26 -10.54
CA ASP A 225 9.03 6.90 -10.12
C ASP A 225 7.83 6.24 -9.40
N GLU A 226 7.13 6.99 -8.55
CA GLU A 226 5.92 6.52 -7.86
C GLU A 226 4.75 6.27 -8.82
N PHE A 227 4.57 7.12 -9.84
CA PHE A 227 3.57 6.93 -10.89
C PHE A 227 3.85 5.69 -11.75
N ASP A 228 5.11 5.44 -12.11
CA ASP A 228 5.49 4.26 -12.90
C ASP A 228 5.25 2.96 -12.11
N GLU A 229 5.53 2.95 -10.81
CA GLU A 229 5.19 1.84 -9.91
C GLU A 229 3.68 1.59 -9.86
N GLN A 230 2.88 2.65 -9.65
CA GLN A 230 1.42 2.55 -9.62
C GLN A 230 0.84 2.05 -10.94
N LEU A 231 1.38 2.50 -12.08
CA LEU A 231 0.94 2.05 -13.39
C LEU A 231 1.20 0.55 -13.59
N SER A 232 2.35 0.07 -13.11
CA SER A 232 2.70 -1.35 -13.11
C SER A 232 1.77 -2.18 -12.21
N GLU A 233 1.49 -1.69 -10.99
CA GLU A 233 0.54 -2.33 -10.06
C GLU A 233 -0.87 -2.41 -10.63
N THR A 234 -1.37 -1.31 -11.19
CA THR A 234 -2.70 -1.22 -11.81
C THR A 234 -2.84 -2.19 -12.98
N LYS A 235 -1.80 -2.30 -13.81
CA LYS A 235 -1.78 -3.26 -14.93
C LYS A 235 -1.89 -4.70 -14.43
N ILE A 236 -1.19 -5.05 -13.35
CA ILE A 236 -1.25 -6.38 -12.75
C ILE A 236 -2.67 -6.63 -12.19
N GLN A 237 -3.24 -5.65 -11.48
CA GLN A 237 -4.58 -5.76 -10.90
C GLN A 237 -5.65 -5.96 -11.97
N GLU A 238 -5.63 -5.19 -13.05
CA GLU A 238 -6.56 -5.34 -14.18
C GLU A 238 -6.41 -6.70 -14.86
N MET A 239 -5.19 -7.21 -15.03
CA MET A 239 -4.96 -8.56 -15.53
C MET A 239 -5.53 -9.62 -14.59
N THR A 240 -5.31 -9.50 -13.28
CA THR A 240 -5.88 -10.41 -12.28
C THR A 240 -7.41 -10.41 -12.33
N VAL A 241 -8.05 -9.24 -12.43
CA VAL A 241 -9.51 -9.11 -12.56
C VAL A 241 -10.00 -9.75 -13.85
N PHE A 242 -9.29 -9.56 -14.96
CA PHE A 242 -9.62 -10.19 -16.23
C PHE A 242 -9.60 -11.71 -16.15
N PHE A 243 -8.55 -12.32 -15.59
CA PHE A 243 -8.48 -13.78 -15.42
C PHE A 243 -9.47 -14.31 -14.37
N ALA A 244 -9.76 -13.54 -13.32
CA ALA A 244 -10.80 -13.89 -12.36
C ALA A 244 -12.18 -13.93 -13.03
N LYS A 245 -12.48 -12.97 -13.92
CA LYS A 245 -13.70 -12.99 -14.73
C LYS A 245 -13.74 -14.23 -15.63
N LEU A 246 -12.64 -14.58 -16.30
CA LEU A 246 -12.57 -15.79 -17.13
C LEU A 246 -12.91 -17.06 -16.33
N ASN A 247 -12.56 -17.13 -15.04
CA ASN A 247 -12.90 -18.26 -14.19
C ASN A 247 -14.18 -18.10 -13.37
N SER A 248 -14.97 -17.05 -13.59
CA SER A 248 -16.21 -16.86 -12.86
C SER A 248 -17.33 -17.77 -13.38
N ASP A 249 -18.25 -18.14 -12.49
CA ASP A 249 -19.41 -18.97 -12.84
C ASP A 249 -20.30 -18.29 -13.90
N LYS A 250 -20.33 -16.96 -13.95
CA LYS A 250 -21.08 -16.18 -14.96
C LYS A 250 -20.67 -16.52 -16.39
N TYR A 251 -19.38 -16.80 -16.61
CA TYR A 251 -18.85 -17.17 -17.92
C TYR A 251 -18.56 -18.67 -18.02
N GLY A 252 -19.05 -19.46 -17.06
CA GLY A 252 -18.94 -20.92 -17.09
C GLY A 252 -17.57 -21.47 -16.75
N CYS A 253 -16.74 -20.74 -15.99
CA CYS A 253 -15.38 -21.18 -15.61
C CYS A 253 -14.52 -21.58 -16.81
N ILE A 254 -14.31 -20.64 -17.75
CA ILE A 254 -13.65 -20.88 -19.03
C ILE A 254 -12.27 -21.53 -18.84
N LEU A 255 -11.51 -21.09 -17.84
CA LEU A 255 -10.18 -21.64 -17.58
C LEU A 255 -10.26 -23.14 -17.22
N ASP A 256 -11.22 -23.53 -16.40
CA ASP A 256 -11.45 -24.93 -16.04
C ASP A 256 -11.89 -25.76 -17.25
N LEU A 257 -12.79 -25.21 -18.09
CA LEU A 257 -13.22 -25.85 -19.33
C LEU A 257 -12.05 -26.08 -20.30
N LEU A 258 -11.14 -25.12 -20.44
CA LEU A 258 -9.94 -25.29 -21.28
C LEU A 258 -9.10 -26.49 -20.82
N LEU A 259 -8.92 -26.69 -19.52
CA LEU A 259 -8.20 -27.84 -18.97
C LEU A 259 -8.96 -29.15 -19.18
N GLN A 260 -10.28 -29.16 -18.94
CA GLN A 260 -11.13 -30.34 -19.14
C GLN A 260 -11.10 -30.80 -20.59
N VAL A 261 -11.30 -29.86 -21.54
CA VAL A 261 -11.30 -30.17 -22.97
C VAL A 261 -9.90 -30.61 -23.42
N ARG A 262 -8.82 -29.96 -22.96
CA ARG A 262 -7.45 -30.42 -23.25
C ARG A 262 -7.19 -31.85 -22.78
N LYS A 263 -7.68 -32.23 -21.59
CA LYS A 263 -7.59 -33.61 -21.08
C LYS A 263 -8.37 -34.58 -21.97
N GLY A 264 -9.59 -34.22 -22.36
CA GLY A 264 -10.42 -35.02 -23.28
C GLY A 264 -9.77 -35.22 -24.65
N ILE A 265 -9.23 -34.16 -25.26
CA ILE A 265 -8.50 -34.24 -26.53
C ILE A 265 -7.31 -35.20 -26.42
N ASN A 266 -6.54 -35.09 -25.33
CA ASN A 266 -5.38 -35.96 -25.11
C ASN A 266 -5.78 -37.43 -24.95
N GLN A 267 -6.95 -37.71 -24.37
CA GLN A 267 -7.49 -39.07 -24.28
C GLN A 267 -7.93 -39.59 -25.65
N LEU A 268 -8.65 -38.78 -26.43
CA LEU A 268 -9.08 -39.15 -27.79
C LEU A 268 -7.90 -39.45 -28.72
N LYS A 269 -6.82 -38.66 -28.62
CA LYS A 269 -5.57 -38.91 -29.34
C LYS A 269 -4.93 -40.25 -28.95
N LYS A 270 -4.94 -40.61 -27.66
CA LYS A 270 -4.42 -41.90 -27.17
C LYS A 270 -5.25 -43.09 -27.65
N GLN A 271 -6.55 -42.88 -27.88
CA GLN A 271 -7.46 -43.89 -28.39
C GLN A 271 -7.48 -43.98 -29.92
N HIS A 272 -6.59 -43.25 -30.62
CA HIS A 272 -6.51 -43.22 -32.09
C HIS A 272 -7.84 -42.89 -32.79
N VAL A 273 -8.71 -42.09 -32.16
CA VAL A 273 -9.97 -41.66 -32.75
C VAL A 273 -9.71 -40.56 -33.80
N ALA A 274 -10.15 -40.78 -35.03
CA ALA A 274 -10.11 -39.76 -36.08
C ALA A 274 -11.21 -38.73 -35.83
N LEU A 275 -10.81 -37.47 -35.64
CA LEU A 275 -11.74 -36.37 -35.39
C LEU A 275 -12.18 -35.75 -36.72
N PRO A 276 -13.47 -35.41 -36.89
CA PRO A 276 -13.94 -34.70 -38.07
C PRO A 276 -13.16 -33.39 -38.30
N PRO A 277 -12.86 -33.05 -39.56
CA PRO A 277 -12.11 -31.83 -39.89
C PRO A 277 -12.83 -30.56 -39.42
N GLU A 278 -14.16 -30.56 -39.38
CA GLU A 278 -15.01 -29.43 -38.95
C GLU A 278 -14.76 -29.04 -37.49
N ILE A 279 -14.47 -30.01 -36.62
CA ILE A 279 -14.21 -29.77 -35.19
C ILE A 279 -12.71 -29.66 -34.87
N SER A 280 -11.84 -30.01 -35.82
CA SER A 280 -10.39 -29.96 -35.64
C SER A 280 -9.87 -28.54 -35.40
N GLY A 281 -10.47 -27.54 -36.07
CA GLY A 281 -10.16 -26.13 -35.85
C GLY A 281 -10.46 -25.66 -34.42
N LEU A 282 -11.56 -26.12 -33.83
CA LEU A 282 -11.94 -25.82 -32.45
C LEU A 282 -10.91 -26.36 -31.44
N PHE A 283 -10.39 -27.58 -31.67
CA PHE A 283 -9.35 -28.14 -30.81
C PHE A 283 -8.04 -27.39 -30.88
N ILE A 284 -7.65 -26.94 -32.09
CA ILE A 284 -6.47 -26.09 -32.26
C ILE A 284 -6.65 -24.78 -31.50
N LEU A 285 -7.83 -24.13 -31.63
CA LEU A 285 -8.15 -22.91 -30.89
C LEU A 285 -8.04 -23.13 -29.37
N ILE A 286 -8.65 -24.19 -28.83
CA ILE A 286 -8.61 -24.51 -27.40
C ILE A 286 -7.17 -24.79 -26.94
N GLN A 287 -6.37 -25.50 -27.74
CA GLN A 287 -4.97 -25.76 -27.42
C GLN A 287 -4.15 -24.47 -27.40
N LYS A 288 -4.38 -23.55 -28.37
CA LYS A 288 -3.71 -22.25 -28.41
C LYS A 288 -4.18 -21.32 -27.30
N MET A 289 -5.46 -21.32 -26.94
CA MET A 289 -5.99 -20.58 -25.80
C MET A 289 -5.41 -21.11 -24.48
N THR A 290 -5.32 -22.43 -24.32
CA THR A 290 -4.68 -23.03 -23.14
C THR A 290 -3.20 -22.66 -23.06
N GLN A 291 -2.50 -22.67 -24.20
CA GLN A 291 -1.09 -22.26 -24.26
C GLN A 291 -0.93 -20.78 -23.92
N PHE A 292 -1.80 -19.90 -24.45
CA PHE A 292 -1.81 -18.47 -24.11
C PHE A 292 -1.97 -18.23 -22.61
N VAL A 293 -2.88 -18.94 -21.94
CA VAL A 293 -3.05 -18.83 -20.48
C VAL A 293 -1.77 -19.21 -19.73
N ILE A 294 -1.13 -20.32 -20.13
CA ILE A 294 0.14 -20.78 -19.54
C ILE A 294 1.30 -19.82 -19.83
N ASP A 295 1.37 -19.28 -21.05
CA ASP A 295 2.40 -18.30 -21.46
C ASP A 295 2.25 -16.96 -20.70
N ASN A 296 1.06 -16.67 -20.17
CA ASN A 296 0.82 -15.54 -19.26
C ASN A 296 1.08 -15.91 -17.78
N HIS A 297 1.68 -17.07 -17.51
CA HIS A 297 2.01 -17.57 -16.17
C HIS A 297 0.79 -17.73 -15.25
N ILE A 298 -0.36 -18.04 -15.86
CA ILE A 298 -1.60 -18.35 -15.15
C ILE A 298 -1.71 -19.86 -15.01
N ASP A 299 -1.37 -20.36 -13.82
CA ASP A 299 -1.22 -21.79 -13.54
C ASP A 299 -2.37 -22.29 -12.64
N PRO A 300 -2.82 -23.54 -12.82
CA PRO A 300 -3.74 -24.18 -11.89
C PRO A 300 -3.05 -24.52 -10.57
N ILE A 301 -3.72 -24.30 -9.44
CA ILE A 301 -3.18 -24.59 -8.09
C ILE A 301 -3.22 -26.09 -7.81
N MET A 302 -4.33 -26.75 -8.17
CA MET A 302 -4.53 -28.19 -8.01
C MET A 302 -4.77 -28.87 -9.36
N LYS A 303 -4.67 -30.19 -9.38
CA LYS A 303 -4.97 -30.98 -10.58
C LYS A 303 -6.48 -31.26 -10.67
N PRO A 304 -7.18 -30.88 -11.76
CA PRO A 304 -8.61 -31.17 -11.90
C PRO A 304 -8.91 -32.67 -11.87
N GLY A 305 -9.92 -33.07 -11.10
CA GLY A 305 -10.38 -34.45 -10.93
C GLY A 305 -9.39 -35.35 -10.19
N SER A 306 -8.40 -34.79 -9.48
CA SER A 306 -7.53 -35.59 -8.62
C SER A 306 -8.20 -35.85 -7.28
N ARG A 307 -8.07 -37.08 -6.78
CA ARG A 307 -8.45 -37.44 -5.41
C ARG A 307 -7.22 -37.36 -4.50
N ARG A 308 -7.33 -36.70 -3.36
CA ARG A 308 -6.22 -36.56 -2.39
C ARG A 308 -6.74 -36.46 -0.97
N MET A 309 -5.88 -36.77 0.00
CA MET A 309 -6.13 -36.51 1.42
C MET A 309 -5.75 -35.06 1.74
N ILE A 310 -6.58 -34.36 2.50
CA ILE A 310 -6.29 -33.01 3.00
C ILE A 310 -6.54 -32.94 4.50
N LYS A 311 -5.81 -32.03 5.17
CA LYS A 311 -6.02 -31.67 6.58
C LYS A 311 -6.85 -30.40 6.70
N ALA A 312 -7.35 -30.13 7.91
CA ALA A 312 -8.11 -28.91 8.22
C ALA A 312 -7.42 -27.61 7.74
N GLY A 313 -6.11 -27.46 7.98
CA GLY A 313 -5.37 -26.26 7.55
C GLY A 313 -5.24 -26.09 6.04
N GLU A 314 -5.29 -27.18 5.27
CA GLU A 314 -5.30 -27.12 3.80
C GLU A 314 -6.69 -26.85 3.25
N ALA A 315 -7.74 -27.34 3.94
CA ALA A 315 -9.13 -27.07 3.62
C ALA A 315 -9.46 -25.57 3.76
N GLU A 316 -8.86 -24.87 4.74
CA GLU A 316 -9.02 -23.42 4.94
C GLU A 316 -8.58 -22.58 3.72
N LEU A 317 -7.69 -23.12 2.88
CA LEU A 317 -7.19 -22.44 1.68
C LEU A 317 -8.05 -22.67 0.45
N CYS A 318 -9.09 -23.50 0.57
CA CYS A 318 -9.96 -23.96 -0.50
C CYS A 318 -11.43 -23.66 -0.17
N ASP A 319 -12.28 -23.71 -1.18
CA ASP A 319 -13.72 -23.75 -0.99
C ASP A 319 -14.12 -25.22 -0.85
N TYR A 320 -14.15 -25.68 0.40
CA TYR A 320 -14.42 -27.07 0.77
C TYR A 320 -15.92 -27.34 0.97
N GLU A 321 -16.44 -28.30 0.23
CA GLU A 321 -17.81 -28.82 0.35
C GLU A 321 -17.79 -30.21 1.01
N GLY A 322 -18.19 -30.29 2.28
CA GLY A 322 -18.22 -31.56 3.01
C GLY A 322 -18.52 -31.38 4.50
N SER A 323 -18.27 -32.43 5.27
CA SER A 323 -18.49 -32.45 6.71
C SER A 323 -17.37 -31.69 7.46
N PRO A 324 -17.66 -31.03 8.60
CA PRO A 324 -16.64 -30.31 9.38
C PRO A 324 -15.50 -31.22 9.86
N PHE A 325 -14.28 -30.70 9.95
CA PHE A 325 -13.16 -31.37 10.60
C PHE A 325 -13.33 -31.29 12.13
N MET A 326 -13.18 -32.42 12.80
CA MET A 326 -13.28 -32.58 14.26
C MET A 326 -11.97 -32.21 14.96
N ASP A 327 -10.82 -32.41 14.32
CA ASP A 327 -9.52 -32.00 14.84
C ASP A 327 -8.54 -31.59 13.73
N LYS A 328 -7.39 -31.00 14.12
CA LYS A 328 -6.39 -30.48 13.18
C LYS A 328 -5.59 -31.57 12.44
N ASN A 329 -5.60 -32.80 12.95
CA ASN A 329 -4.87 -33.93 12.40
C ASN A 329 -5.76 -34.83 11.53
N GLU A 330 -7.08 -34.66 11.60
CA GLU A 330 -8.03 -35.37 10.77
C GLU A 330 -7.75 -35.11 9.29
N GLU A 331 -7.68 -36.21 8.53
CA GLU A 331 -7.50 -36.20 7.10
C GLU A 331 -8.77 -36.69 6.42
N LYS A 332 -9.24 -35.93 5.43
CA LYS A 332 -10.42 -36.29 4.63
C LYS A 332 -10.04 -36.47 3.18
N GLN A 333 -10.66 -37.47 2.55
CA GLN A 333 -10.50 -37.70 1.12
C GLN A 333 -11.39 -36.73 0.34
N ILE A 334 -10.79 -35.97 -0.55
CA ILE A 334 -11.49 -35.01 -1.40
C ILE A 334 -11.24 -35.28 -2.87
N GLU A 335 -12.15 -34.77 -3.70
CA GLU A 335 -12.00 -34.66 -5.15
C GLU A 335 -11.97 -33.18 -5.55
N VAL A 336 -11.03 -32.84 -6.43
CA VAL A 336 -10.86 -31.48 -6.95
C VAL A 336 -11.81 -31.26 -8.11
N PHE A 337 -12.86 -30.47 -7.90
CA PHE A 337 -13.81 -30.09 -8.95
C PHE A 337 -13.27 -28.92 -9.78
N SER A 338 -12.79 -27.87 -9.11
CA SER A 338 -12.12 -26.73 -9.74
C SER A 338 -10.71 -26.59 -9.19
N PRO A 339 -9.68 -26.50 -10.05
CA PRO A 339 -8.29 -26.48 -9.63
C PRO A 339 -7.88 -25.23 -8.84
N GLY A 340 -8.64 -24.14 -8.95
CA GLY A 340 -8.18 -22.81 -8.55
C GLY A 340 -7.01 -22.33 -9.42
N TRP A 341 -6.77 -21.02 -9.44
CA TRP A 341 -5.81 -20.40 -10.36
C TRP A 341 -4.92 -19.38 -9.67
N VAL A 342 -3.66 -19.31 -10.08
CA VAL A 342 -2.65 -18.38 -9.56
C VAL A 342 -1.90 -17.72 -10.71
N TYR A 343 -1.63 -16.43 -10.56
CA TYR A 343 -0.63 -15.73 -11.37
C TYR A 343 0.73 -15.94 -10.73
N LYS A 344 1.46 -16.94 -11.24
CA LYS A 344 2.65 -17.50 -10.59
C LYS A 344 3.79 -16.49 -10.41
N ASP A 345 4.08 -15.71 -11.45
CA ASP A 345 5.17 -14.72 -11.43
C ASP A 345 4.95 -13.60 -10.41
N LYS A 346 3.69 -13.36 -10.03
CA LYS A 346 3.30 -12.30 -9.10
C LYS A 346 2.85 -12.84 -7.75
N ASP A 347 2.79 -14.17 -7.58
CA ASP A 347 2.25 -14.84 -6.39
C ASP A 347 0.82 -14.35 -6.03
N ILE A 348 0.00 -14.06 -7.05
CA ILE A 348 -1.37 -13.55 -6.86
C ILE A 348 -2.37 -14.68 -7.11
N ARG A 349 -3.16 -15.01 -6.10
CA ARG A 349 -4.26 -15.98 -6.24
C ARG A 349 -5.43 -15.36 -6.99
N ILE A 350 -5.79 -15.95 -8.14
CA ILE A 350 -6.90 -15.52 -8.99
C ILE A 350 -8.22 -16.14 -8.52
N SER A 351 -8.20 -17.42 -8.15
CA SER A 351 -9.37 -18.13 -7.62
C SER A 351 -8.97 -19.25 -6.68
N ARG A 352 -9.84 -19.54 -5.71
CA ARG A 352 -9.64 -20.64 -4.76
C ARG A 352 -10.00 -21.97 -5.43
N PRO A 353 -9.28 -23.06 -5.10
CA PRO A 353 -9.68 -24.40 -5.52
C PRO A 353 -11.02 -24.77 -4.88
N ARG A 354 -11.92 -25.36 -5.67
CA ARG A 354 -13.18 -25.94 -5.15
C ARG A 354 -13.04 -27.43 -5.06
N ILE A 355 -13.27 -27.96 -3.86
CA ILE A 355 -13.02 -29.35 -3.52
C ILE A 355 -14.22 -29.94 -2.78
N LYS A 356 -14.53 -31.21 -3.05
CA LYS A 356 -15.67 -31.89 -2.44
C LYS A 356 -15.20 -33.15 -1.72
N GLU A 357 -15.72 -33.38 -0.52
CA GLU A 357 -15.48 -34.64 0.21
C GLU A 357 -16.05 -35.84 -0.56
N VAL A 358 -15.26 -36.90 -0.66
CA VAL A 358 -15.68 -38.16 -1.27
C VAL A 358 -16.30 -39.04 -0.19
N THR A 359 -17.63 -39.08 -0.12
CA THR A 359 -18.36 -40.06 0.69
C THR A 359 -18.30 -41.43 0.00
N LYS A 360 -18.14 -42.52 0.77
CA LYS A 360 -17.89 -43.89 0.28
C LYS A 360 -19.02 -44.55 -0.55
N ASP A 361 -20.01 -43.80 -1.01
CA ASP A 361 -21.20 -44.32 -1.70
C ASP A 361 -21.27 -44.01 -3.21
N GLU A 362 -20.15 -43.74 -3.90
CA GLU A 362 -20.09 -43.68 -5.38
C GLU A 362 -18.88 -44.43 -5.99
#